data_AF-A0A948RNI3-F1
#
_entry.id   AF-A0A948RNI3-F1
#
_cell.length_a   1.000
_cell.length_b   1.000
_cell.length_c   1.000
_cell.angle_alpha   90.00
_cell.angle_beta   90.00
_cell.angle_gamma   90.00
#
_symmetry.space_group_name_H-M   'P 1'
#
loop_
_entity.id
_entity.type
_entity.pdbx_description
1 polymer ?
#
loop_
_entity_poly.entity_id
_entity_poly.type
_entity_poly.pdbx_seq_one_letter_code
_entity_poly.pdbx_strand_id
1 'polypeptide(L)' 'MKISEFKQKPKKELRRLLQNNQDKLRQLRFDLASGKVKNVREIRQIKKDIARILTILCQKKD' A
#
# COMPACT_ATOMS: atom_id res chain seq x y z
N MET A 1 5.66 -6.29 1.68
CA MET A 1 5.17 -7.45 2.47
C MET A 1 4.94 -8.68 1.59
N LYS A 2 4.79 -9.88 2.18
CA LYS A 2 4.39 -11.11 1.45
C LYS A 2 2.87 -11.18 1.31
N ILE A 3 2.38 -11.78 0.22
CA ILE A 3 0.93 -11.89 -0.09
C ILE A 3 0.19 -12.69 0.99
N SER A 4 0.86 -13.65 1.63
CA SER A 4 0.31 -14.49 2.71
C SER A 4 -0.16 -13.69 3.93
N GLU A 5 0.59 -12.65 4.32
CA GLU A 5 0.27 -11.81 5.48
C GLU A 5 -1.03 -11.01 5.27
N PHE A 6 -1.28 -10.58 4.03
CA PHE A 6 -2.51 -9.88 3.68
C PHE A 6 -3.71 -10.83 3.57
N LYS A 7 -3.50 -12.10 3.20
CA LYS A 7 -4.61 -13.08 3.14
C LYS A 7 -5.19 -13.39 4.52
N GLN A 8 -4.35 -13.45 5.56
CA GLN A 8 -4.78 -13.74 6.93
C GLN A 8 -5.56 -12.59 7.58
N LYS A 9 -5.37 -11.35 7.11
CA LYS A 9 -6.06 -10.18 7.68
C LYS A 9 -7.54 -10.09 7.27
N PRO A 10 -8.42 -9.61 8.17
CA PRO A 10 -9.82 -9.36 7.86
C PRO A 10 -10.00 -8.23 6.84
N LYS A 11 -11.09 -8.28 6.06
CA LYS A 11 -11.40 -7.28 5.00
C LYS A 11 -11.37 -5.84 5.53
N LYS A 12 -11.83 -5.61 6.77
CA LYS A 12 -11.85 -4.29 7.42
C LYS A 12 -10.45 -3.75 7.67
N GLU A 13 -9.53 -4.61 8.11
CA GLU A 13 -8.14 -4.24 8.37
C GLU A 13 -7.36 -4.03 7.05
N LEU A 14 -7.65 -4.84 6.03
CA LEU A 14 -7.11 -4.62 4.68
C LEU A 14 -7.50 -3.24 4.11
N ARG A 15 -8.75 -2.81 4.31
CA ARG A 15 -9.20 -1.46 3.90
C ARG A 15 -8.49 -0.35 4.68
N ARG A 16 -8.27 -0.53 5.99
CA ARG A 16 -7.48 0.42 6.80
C ARG A 16 -6.03 0.51 6.32
N LEU A 17 -5.39 -0.63 6.07
CA LEU A 17 -4.03 -0.68 5.52
C LEU A 17 -3.94 -0.02 4.15
N LEU A 18 -4.96 -0.20 3.30
CA LEU A 18 -5.05 0.45 2.01
C LEU A 18 -5.09 1.97 2.14
N GLN A 19 -5.93 2.52 3.02
CA GLN A 19 -5.97 3.96 3.30
C GLN A 19 -4.62 4.47 3.81
N ASN A 20 -4.05 3.81 4.82
CA ASN A 20 -2.75 4.21 5.38
C ASN A 20 -1.64 4.22 4.32
N ASN A 21 -1.61 3.22 3.42
CA ASN A 21 -0.64 3.16 2.33
C ASN A 21 -0.85 4.24 1.28
N GLN A 22 -2.11 4.62 1.00
CA GLN A 22 -2.42 5.72 0.09
C GLN A 22 -1.99 7.07 0.67
N ASP A 23 -2.20 7.29 1.97
CA ASP A 23 -1.75 8.51 2.66
C ASP A 23 -0.22 8.60 2.69
N LYS A 24 0.46 7.49 2.99
CA LYS A 24 1.92 7.39 2.88
C LYS A 24 2.42 7.69 1.47
N LEU A 25 1.75 7.14 0.46
CA LEU A 25 2.11 7.40 -0.94
C LEU A 25 1.93 8.89 -1.27
N ARG A 26 0.88 9.54 -0.75
CA ARG A 26 0.65 10.97 -0.94
C ARG A 26 1.75 11.80 -0.30
N GLN A 27 2.11 11.53 0.96
CA GLN A 27 3.23 12.19 1.65
C GLN A 27 4.55 12.02 0.88
N LEU A 28 4.89 10.79 0.47
CA LEU A 28 6.10 10.54 -0.30
C LEU A 28 6.11 11.24 -1.67
N ARG A 29 4.94 11.44 -2.29
CA ARG A 29 4.84 12.24 -3.54
C ARG A 29 5.12 13.72 -3.27
N PHE A 30 4.64 14.27 -2.16
CA PHE A 30 4.94 15.64 -1.76
C PHE A 30 6.42 15.83 -1.42
N ASP A 31 7.01 14.88 -0.69
CA ASP A 31 8.43 14.88 -0.39
C ASP A 31 9.28 14.75 -1.66
N LEU A 32 8.80 13.97 -2.64
CA LEU A 32 9.49 13.76 -3.92
C LEU A 32 9.46 15.04 -4.75
N ALA A 33 8.32 15.71 -4.81
CA ALA A 33 8.19 17.02 -5.46
C ALA A 33 9.07 18.07 -4.76
N SER A 34 9.24 17.97 -3.45
CA SER A 34 10.11 18.84 -2.65
C SER A 34 11.60 18.47 -2.75
N GLY A 35 11.97 17.43 -3.50
CA GLY A 35 13.36 16.96 -3.66
C GLY A 35 13.99 16.35 -2.40
N LYS A 36 13.19 16.07 -1.35
CA LYS A 36 13.67 15.56 -0.06
C LYS A 36 13.61 14.02 0.05
N VAL A 37 13.14 13.32 -0.97
CA VAL A 37 13.01 11.86 -0.93
C VAL A 37 14.36 11.19 -1.05
N LYS A 38 14.83 10.67 0.07
CA LYS A 38 16.01 9.80 0.15
C LYS A 38 15.76 8.42 -0.49
N ASN A 39 14.53 7.90 -0.40
CA ASN A 39 14.20 6.51 -0.75
C ASN A 39 13.09 6.38 -1.79
N VAL A 40 13.40 6.62 -3.07
CA VAL A 40 12.46 6.42 -4.20
C VAL A 40 11.98 4.97 -4.31
N ARG A 41 12.78 4.00 -3.82
CA ARG A 41 12.39 2.57 -3.79
C ARG A 41 11.16 2.32 -2.91
N GLU A 42 10.97 3.10 -1.84
CA GLU A 42 9.84 2.94 -0.93
C GLU A 42 8.50 3.23 -1.64
N ILE A 43 8.48 4.25 -2.52
CA ILE A 43 7.31 4.57 -3.35
C ILE A 43 6.91 3.37 -4.21
N ARG A 44 7.89 2.69 -4.82
CA ARG A 44 7.62 1.49 -5.64
C ARG A 44 7.11 0.33 -4.79
N GLN A 45 7.62 0.15 -3.58
CA GLN A 45 7.17 -0.89 -2.65
C GLN A 45 5.73 -0.64 -2.20
N ILE A 46 5.41 0.60 -1.79
CA ILE A 46 4.06 0.98 -1.35
C ILE A 46 3.05 0.80 -2.49
N LYS A 47 3.38 1.20 -3.72
CA LYS A 47 2.52 0.94 -4.89
C LYS A 47 2.24 -0.56 -5.08
N LYS A 48 3.27 -1.41 -4.97
CA LYS A 48 3.10 -2.87 -5.07
C LYS A 48 2.25 -3.43 -3.93
N ASP A 49 2.42 -2.93 -2.72
CA ASP A 49 1.63 -3.39 -1.57
C ASP A 49 0.16 -2.95 -1.67
N ILE A 50 -0.13 -1.74 -2.18
CA ILE A 50 -1.51 -1.31 -2.52
C ILE A 50 -2.14 -2.25 -3.55
N ALA A 51 -1.42 -2.56 -4.64
CA ALA A 51 -1.91 -3.46 -5.68
C ALA A 51 -2.23 -4.85 -5.11
N ARG A 52 -1.35 -5.42 -4.28
CA ARG A 52 -1.57 -6.72 -3.62
C ARG A 52 -2.82 -6.71 -2.71
N ILE A 53 -3.00 -5.65 -1.92
CA ILE A 53 -4.18 -5.51 -1.06
C ILE A 53 -5.46 -5.46 -1.89
N LEU A 54 -5.47 -4.70 -2.99
CA LEU A 54 -6.61 -4.63 -3.91
C LEU A 54 -6.92 -5.99 -4.53
N THR A 55 -5.90 -6.73 -4.99
CA THR A 55 -6.07 -8.08 -5.54
C THR A 55 -6.72 -9.02 -4.53
N ILE A 56 -6.28 -9.01 -3.27
CA ILE A 56 -6.85 -9.87 -2.22
C ILE A 56 -8.27 -9.45 -1.85
N LEU A 57 -8.56 -8.14 -1.81
CA LEU A 57 -9.91 -7.65 -1.60
C LEU A 57 -10.86 -8.10 -2.71
N CYS A 58 -10.37 -8.16 -3.96
CA CYS A 58 -11.12 -8.71 -5.09
C CYS A 58 -11.33 -10.22 -4.93
N GLN A 59 -10.27 -10.98 -4.67
CA GLN A 59 -10.33 -12.44 -4.48
C GLN A 59 -11.22 -12.90 -3.32
N LYS A 60 -11.43 -12.06 -2.29
CA LYS A 60 -12.35 -12.38 -1.18
C LYS A 60 -13.79 -11.93 -1.46
N LYS A 61 -14.05 -11.21 -2.55
CA LYS A 61 -15.38 -10.66 -2.88
C LYS A 61 -16.22 -11.65 -3.68
N ASP A 62 -15.57 -12.56 -4.39
CA ASP A 62 -16.11 -13.79 -4.96
C ASP A 62 -16.05 -14.93 -3.93
#